data_AF-A0A1I6XML6-F1
#
_entry.id   AF-A0A1I6XML6-F1
#
_cell.length_a   1.000
_cell.length_b   1.000
_cell.length_c   1.000
_cell.angle_alpha   90.00
_cell.angle_beta   90.00
_cell.angle_gamma   90.00
#
_symmetry.space_group_name_H-M   'P 1'
#
loop_
_entity.id
_entity.type
_entity.pdbx_description
1 polymer ?
#
loop_
_entity_poly.entity_id
_entity_poly.type
_entity_poly.pdbx_seq_one_letter_code
_entity_poly.pdbx_strand_id
1 'polypeptide(L)'
;MSAKEFTNKRKLAFLESLPSISLESGEIVERCKFNFSFFDCTQPHGQDFQDWSHNELIKLMDKLKNYSGSSLEYWRHQRVGRGGLKVFEIYGDFPKKSNFIHPKHVPHDVSWARFRLENLVRLVGFIVPKGFNCAETIDLPQPFDSNTFYVVFLDRDHKFYVTEEP
;
A
#
# COMPACT_ATOMS: atom_id res chain seq x y z
N MET A 1 43.71 -19.32 -30.75
CA MET A 1 43.78 -17.84 -30.65
C MET A 1 42.47 -17.36 -30.06
N SER A 2 42.49 -16.75 -28.87
CA SER A 2 41.28 -16.25 -28.21
C SER A 2 40.86 -14.93 -28.88
N ALA A 3 39.62 -14.83 -29.34
CA ALA A 3 39.09 -13.61 -29.92
C ALA A 3 39.03 -12.53 -28.84
N LYS A 4 39.75 -11.41 -29.05
CA LYS A 4 39.61 -10.22 -28.20
C LYS A 4 38.24 -9.61 -28.46
N GLU A 5 37.34 -9.72 -27.48
CA GLU A 5 36.07 -9.00 -27.52
C GLU A 5 36.32 -7.49 -27.41
N PHE A 6 35.98 -6.75 -28.48
CA PHE A 6 36.00 -5.29 -28.46
C PHE A 6 34.70 -4.77 -27.85
N THR A 7 34.76 -4.27 -26.62
CA THR A 7 33.63 -3.62 -25.94
C THR A 7 33.52 -2.16 -26.35
N ASN A 8 32.45 -1.80 -27.08
CA ASN A 8 32.18 -0.41 -27.48
C ASN A 8 31.49 0.36 -26.34
N LYS A 9 32.28 1.18 -25.63
CA LYS A 9 31.79 1.98 -24.49
C LYS A 9 30.64 2.94 -24.84
N ARG A 10 30.61 3.50 -26.06
CA ARG A 10 29.52 4.39 -26.49
C ARG A 10 28.21 3.63 -26.68
N LYS A 11 28.28 2.41 -27.23
CA LYS A 11 27.12 1.53 -27.37
C LYS A 11 26.55 1.16 -25.99
N LEU A 12 27.41 0.79 -25.04
CA LEU A 12 26.99 0.45 -23.68
C LEU A 12 26.35 1.65 -22.97
N ALA A 13 27.00 2.82 -23.00
CA ALA A 13 26.44 4.04 -22.41
C ALA A 13 25.09 4.45 -23.02
N PHE A 14 24.91 4.25 -24.33
CA PHE A 14 23.63 4.48 -24.99
C PHE A 14 22.55 3.50 -24.51
N LEU A 15 22.86 2.20 -24.44
CA LEU A 15 21.93 1.19 -23.95
C LEU A 15 21.56 1.40 -22.47
N GLU A 16 22.52 1.81 -21.63
CA GLU A 16 22.28 2.17 -20.22
C GLU A 16 21.44 3.44 -20.06
N SER A 17 21.48 4.36 -21.04
CA SER A 17 20.66 5.57 -21.04
C SER A 17 19.19 5.33 -21.40
N LEU A 18 18.87 4.16 -21.98
CA LEU A 18 17.50 3.82 -22.34
C LEU A 18 16.69 3.50 -21.07
N PRO A 19 15.39 3.87 -21.03
CA PRO A 19 14.52 3.49 -19.92
C PRO A 19 14.50 1.98 -19.75
N SER A 20 14.70 1.53 -18.50
CA SER A 20 14.69 0.11 -18.16
C SER A 20 13.28 -0.48 -18.10
N ILE A 21 12.25 0.36 -18.05
CA ILE A 21 10.84 -0.05 -17.96
C ILE A 21 10.09 0.53 -19.16
N SER A 22 9.45 -0.35 -19.92
CA SER A 22 8.51 0.02 -20.98
C SER A 22 7.09 -0.30 -20.53
N LEU A 23 6.09 0.42 -21.06
CA LEU A 23 4.68 0.07 -20.85
C LEU A 23 4.36 -1.34 -21.39
N GLU A 24 5.08 -1.78 -22.42
CA GLU A 24 4.95 -3.11 -23.03
C GLU A 24 5.29 -4.24 -22.04
N SER A 25 6.17 -3.99 -21.06
CA SER A 25 6.50 -4.97 -20.03
C SER A 25 5.33 -5.28 -19.08
N GLY A 26 4.33 -4.39 -18.99
CA GLY A 26 3.20 -4.53 -18.07
C GLY A 26 3.54 -4.35 -16.58
N GLU A 27 4.83 -4.26 -16.22
CA GLU A 27 5.32 -4.21 -14.83
C GLU A 27 4.71 -3.05 -14.01
N ILE A 28 4.33 -1.97 -14.67
CA ILE A 28 3.71 -0.80 -14.00
C ILE A 28 2.35 -1.14 -13.38
N VAL A 29 1.61 -2.10 -13.94
CA VAL A 29 0.28 -2.52 -13.44
C VAL A 29 0.40 -3.28 -12.11
N GLU A 30 1.52 -3.98 -11.92
CA GLU A 30 1.80 -4.74 -10.70
C GLU A 30 2.15 -3.86 -9.50
N ARG A 31 2.42 -2.57 -9.70
CA ARG A 31 2.75 -1.63 -8.62
C ARG A 31 1.51 -1.23 -7.85
N CYS A 32 1.58 -1.33 -6.52
CA CYS A 32 0.47 -0.90 -5.70
C CYS A 32 0.31 0.62 -5.72
N LYS A 33 -0.93 1.07 -5.54
CA LYS A 33 -1.32 2.48 -5.60
C LYS A 33 -1.90 2.89 -4.26
N PHE A 34 -1.65 4.12 -3.84
CA PHE A 34 -2.23 4.68 -2.62
C PHE A 34 -3.23 5.76 -3.00
N ASN A 35 -4.47 5.59 -2.59
CA ASN A 35 -5.54 6.55 -2.83
C ASN A 35 -6.04 7.12 -1.49
N PHE A 36 -6.17 8.43 -1.38
CA PHE A 36 -6.56 9.13 -0.16
C PHE A 36 -8.01 9.64 -0.19
N SER A 37 -8.81 9.27 -1.19
CA SER A 37 -10.18 9.76 -1.35
C SER A 37 -11.13 9.38 -0.20
N PHE A 38 -10.77 8.37 0.60
CA PHE A 38 -11.55 7.91 1.75
C PHE A 38 -10.93 8.31 3.10
N PHE A 39 -9.90 9.15 3.09
CA PHE A 39 -9.20 9.57 4.30
C PHE A 39 -10.17 10.24 5.30
N ASP A 40 -10.11 9.80 6.55
CA ASP A 40 -10.99 10.26 7.64
C ASP A 40 -10.15 10.62 8.88
N CYS A 41 -9.99 11.91 9.12
CA CYS A 41 -9.35 12.45 10.32
C CYS A 41 -10.36 12.92 11.38
N THR A 42 -11.66 12.65 11.20
CA THR A 42 -12.73 13.24 12.04
C THR A 42 -13.02 12.47 13.33
N GLN A 43 -12.50 11.24 13.45
CA GLN A 43 -12.76 10.37 14.60
C GLN A 43 -11.85 10.71 15.79
N PRO A 44 -12.26 10.42 17.05
CA PRO A 44 -11.47 10.75 18.24
C PRO A 44 -10.05 10.19 18.29
N HIS A 45 -9.81 9.06 17.62
CA HIS A 45 -8.50 8.43 17.49
C HIS A 45 -7.91 8.58 16.08
N GLY A 46 -8.63 9.23 15.17
CA GLY A 46 -8.14 9.61 13.86
C GLY A 46 -7.10 10.72 13.98
N GLN A 47 -6.14 10.71 13.08
CA GLN A 47 -5.05 11.67 13.03
C GLN A 47 -5.01 12.28 11.63
N ASP A 48 -4.85 13.59 11.56
CA ASP A 48 -4.53 14.31 10.34
C ASP A 48 -3.00 14.37 10.15
N PHE A 49 -2.55 14.68 8.94
CA PHE A 49 -1.14 14.95 8.64
C PHE A 49 -0.59 16.11 9.47
N GLN A 50 -1.44 17.05 9.87
CA GLN A 50 -1.05 18.20 10.70
C GLN A 50 -0.69 17.79 12.13
N ASP A 51 -1.19 16.64 12.61
CA ASP A 51 -0.90 16.13 13.95
C ASP A 51 0.47 15.41 14.02
N TRP A 52 1.11 15.22 12.87
CA TRP A 52 2.39 14.53 12.73
C TRP A 52 3.54 15.53 12.60
N SER A 53 4.67 15.23 13.22
CA SER A 53 5.88 16.01 13.07
C SER A 53 6.45 15.90 11.65
N HIS A 54 7.25 16.88 11.25
CA HIS A 54 7.90 16.90 9.94
C HIS A 54 8.69 15.60 9.64
N ASN A 55 9.39 15.06 10.65
CA ASN A 55 10.14 13.83 10.51
C ASN A 55 9.23 12.60 10.32
N GLU A 56 8.10 12.53 11.04
CA GLU A 56 7.12 11.46 10.86
C GLU A 56 6.49 11.50 9.45
N LEU A 57 6.22 12.70 8.93
CA LEU A 57 5.72 12.88 7.57
C LEU A 57 6.75 12.47 6.50
N ILE A 58 8.03 12.80 6.67
CA ILE A 58 9.09 12.33 5.78
C ILE A 58 9.13 10.79 5.76
N LYS A 59 9.11 10.17 6.94
CA LYS A 59 9.11 8.71 7.08
C LYS A 59 7.89 8.08 6.41
N LEU A 60 6.71 8.67 6.57
CA LEU A 60 5.50 8.24 5.88
C LEU A 60 5.69 8.26 4.36
N MET A 61 6.16 9.39 3.81
CA MET A 61 6.37 9.52 2.37
C MET A 61 7.43 8.55 1.83
N ASP A 62 8.52 8.33 2.57
CA ASP A 62 9.52 7.34 2.21
C ASP A 62 8.98 5.91 2.20
N LYS A 63 8.08 5.57 3.14
CA LYS A 63 7.38 4.28 3.16
C LYS A 63 6.41 4.14 2.01
N LEU A 64 5.59 5.15 1.72
CA LEU A 64 4.67 5.13 0.58
C LEU A 64 5.43 4.95 -0.75
N LYS A 65 6.53 5.70 -0.93
CA LYS A 65 7.44 5.56 -2.06
C LYS A 65 7.99 4.13 -2.17
N ASN A 66 8.51 3.58 -1.08
CA ASN A 66 9.04 2.22 -1.06
C ASN A 66 7.96 1.19 -1.42
N TYR A 67 6.80 1.26 -0.75
CA TYR A 67 5.72 0.29 -0.96
C TYR A 67 5.14 0.36 -2.36
N SER A 68 5.05 1.55 -2.97
CA SER A 68 4.60 1.69 -4.36
C SER A 68 5.51 1.02 -5.40
N GLY A 69 6.71 0.57 -5.01
CA GLY A 69 7.63 -0.15 -5.89
C GLY A 69 7.26 -1.62 -6.14
N SER A 70 6.25 -2.17 -5.46
CA SER A 70 5.86 -3.58 -5.59
C SER A 70 4.36 -3.79 -5.38
N SER A 71 3.84 -4.97 -5.66
CA SER A 71 2.43 -5.31 -5.50
C SER A 71 2.01 -5.45 -4.04
N LEU A 72 0.72 -5.30 -3.76
CA LEU A 72 0.17 -5.59 -2.43
C LEU A 72 0.40 -7.04 -2.02
N GLU A 73 0.36 -7.98 -2.98
CA GLU A 73 0.62 -9.40 -2.74
C GLU A 73 2.08 -9.65 -2.34
N TYR A 74 3.03 -8.96 -2.97
CA TYR A 74 4.43 -9.01 -2.56
C TYR A 74 4.58 -8.57 -1.10
N TRP A 75 4.00 -7.43 -0.72
CA TRP A 75 4.08 -6.89 0.64
C TRP A 75 3.37 -7.74 1.68
N ARG A 76 2.32 -8.47 1.29
CA ARG A 76 1.61 -9.43 2.15
C ARG A 76 2.53 -10.55 2.64
N HIS A 77 3.50 -10.93 1.82
CA HIS A 77 4.49 -11.97 2.12
C HIS A 77 5.74 -11.42 2.83
N GLN A 78 5.98 -10.11 2.79
CA GLN A 78 7.12 -9.51 3.48
C GLN A 78 6.96 -9.55 5.00
N ARG A 79 8.09 -9.69 5.68
CA ARG A 79 8.22 -9.82 7.14
C ARG A 79 9.31 -8.88 7.65
N VAL A 80 9.09 -8.24 8.79
CA VAL A 80 10.02 -7.29 9.39
C VAL A 80 10.12 -7.45 10.91
N GLY A 81 11.24 -7.03 11.47
CA GLY A 81 11.47 -7.01 12.92
C GLY A 81 11.70 -8.40 13.54
N ARG A 82 12.02 -8.39 14.84
CA ARG A 82 12.21 -9.60 15.63
C ARG A 82 10.84 -10.25 15.85
N GLY A 83 10.63 -11.44 15.28
CA GLY A 83 9.34 -12.15 15.32
C GLY A 83 8.59 -12.25 13.99
N GLY A 84 9.15 -11.69 12.90
CA GLY A 84 8.58 -11.87 11.56
C GLY A 84 7.19 -11.23 11.44
N LEU A 85 7.07 -9.95 11.80
CA LEU A 85 5.80 -9.24 11.72
C LEU A 85 5.48 -8.92 10.26
N LYS A 86 4.23 -9.11 9.84
CA LYS A 86 3.81 -8.82 8.45
C LYS A 86 3.94 -7.33 8.15
N VAL A 87 4.46 -6.97 6.98
CA VAL A 87 4.49 -5.58 6.50
C VAL A 87 3.08 -5.12 6.14
N PHE A 88 2.41 -5.89 5.29
CA PHE A 88 1.02 -5.69 4.89
C PHE A 88 0.16 -6.84 5.39
N GLU A 89 -1.02 -6.52 5.93
CA GLU A 89 -1.96 -7.49 6.45
C GLU A 89 -3.39 -7.14 6.07
N ILE A 90 -4.11 -8.13 5.55
CA ILE A 90 -5.53 -8.03 5.22
C ILE A 90 -6.30 -8.70 6.35
N TYR A 91 -7.20 -7.96 6.96
CA TYR A 91 -8.10 -8.42 8.01
C TYR A 91 -9.39 -9.02 7.46
N GLY A 92 -9.86 -8.52 6.30
CA GLY A 92 -11.18 -8.84 5.78
C GLY A 92 -12.19 -7.85 6.32
N ASP A 93 -12.93 -8.24 7.35
CA ASP A 93 -13.92 -7.37 7.99
C ASP A 93 -13.28 -6.26 8.83
N PHE A 94 -14.06 -5.20 9.11
CA PHE A 94 -13.65 -4.17 10.07
C PHE A 94 -13.37 -4.82 11.44
N PRO A 95 -12.22 -4.54 12.09
CA PRO A 95 -11.86 -5.21 13.33
C PRO A 95 -12.88 -5.00 14.46
N LYS A 96 -13.28 -6.09 15.12
CA LYS A 96 -14.21 -6.04 16.27
C LYS A 96 -13.60 -5.32 17.49
N LYS A 97 -12.28 -5.43 17.66
CA LYS A 97 -11.51 -4.77 18.71
C LYS A 97 -10.82 -3.52 18.15
N SER A 98 -11.61 -2.53 17.80
CA SER A 98 -11.14 -1.24 17.30
C SER A 98 -11.62 -0.11 18.19
N ASN A 99 -10.77 0.90 18.38
CA ASN A 99 -11.20 2.18 18.93
C ASN A 99 -11.73 3.12 17.83
N PHE A 100 -11.66 2.70 16.57
CA PHE A 100 -12.24 3.40 15.44
C PHE A 100 -13.62 2.82 15.14
N ILE A 101 -14.41 3.61 14.41
CA ILE A 101 -15.71 3.21 13.89
C ILE A 101 -15.60 3.12 12.37
N HIS A 102 -16.26 2.14 11.75
CA HIS A 102 -16.35 2.05 10.29
C HIS A 102 -16.98 3.34 9.74
N PRO A 103 -16.24 4.18 8.97
CA PRO A 103 -16.78 5.42 8.44
C PRO A 103 -17.92 5.15 7.46
N LYS A 104 -18.99 5.97 7.53
CA LYS A 104 -20.18 5.78 6.68
C LYS A 104 -19.89 5.94 5.18
N HIS A 105 -18.85 6.68 4.82
CA HIS A 105 -18.45 6.89 3.43
C HIS A 105 -17.57 5.77 2.88
N VAL A 106 -17.13 4.81 3.70
CA VAL A 106 -16.38 3.64 3.25
C VAL A 106 -17.38 2.51 2.93
N PRO A 107 -17.30 1.84 1.77
CA PRO A 107 -18.19 0.73 1.44
C PRO A 107 -18.01 -0.46 2.40
N HIS A 108 -19.11 -1.16 2.70
CA HIS A 108 -19.13 -2.22 3.71
C HIS A 108 -18.51 -3.55 3.24
N ASP A 109 -18.40 -3.73 1.93
CA ASP A 109 -17.97 -4.94 1.21
C ASP A 109 -16.48 -4.90 0.81
N VAL A 110 -15.71 -3.97 1.37
CA VAL A 110 -14.27 -3.87 1.16
C VAL A 110 -13.48 -4.81 2.07
N SER A 111 -12.26 -5.15 1.68
CA SER A 111 -11.32 -5.85 2.56
C SER A 111 -10.45 -4.88 3.33
N TRP A 112 -10.71 -4.71 4.63
CA TRP A 112 -9.90 -3.92 5.53
C TRP A 112 -8.49 -4.50 5.66
N ALA A 113 -7.51 -3.60 5.69
CA ALA A 113 -6.11 -3.96 5.69
C ALA A 113 -5.25 -2.84 6.32
N ARG A 114 -3.97 -3.15 6.54
CA ARG A 114 -3.01 -2.17 7.04
C ARG A 114 -1.60 -2.40 6.52
N PHE A 115 -0.87 -1.31 6.39
CA PHE A 115 0.58 -1.30 6.35
C PHE A 115 1.16 -0.98 7.72
N ARG A 116 2.27 -1.64 8.06
CA ARG A 116 3.14 -1.29 9.18
C ARG A 116 4.17 -0.27 8.71
N LEU A 117 4.09 0.95 9.20
CA LEU A 117 5.06 2.00 8.88
C LEU A 117 6.28 1.91 9.79
N GLU A 118 6.04 1.82 11.11
CA GLU A 118 7.06 1.66 12.14
C GLU A 118 6.59 0.66 13.21
N ASN A 119 7.14 0.70 14.43
CA ASN A 119 6.78 -0.25 15.48
C ASN A 119 5.27 -0.23 15.78
N LEU A 120 4.73 0.90 16.23
CA LEU A 120 3.29 1.06 16.52
C LEU A 120 2.52 1.63 15.33
N VAL A 121 3.16 2.50 14.57
CA VAL A 121 2.53 3.28 13.50
C VAL A 121 1.97 2.41 12.37
N ARG A 122 0.70 2.59 12.04
CA ARG A 122 -0.02 1.95 10.94
C ARG A 122 -0.58 2.96 9.97
N LEU A 123 -0.59 2.55 8.70
CA LEU A 123 -1.45 3.14 7.68
C LEU A 123 -2.61 2.17 7.47
N VAL A 124 -3.81 2.62 7.81
CA VAL A 124 -5.01 1.78 7.77
C VAL A 124 -5.82 2.15 6.53
N GLY A 125 -6.38 1.15 5.91
CA GLY A 125 -7.15 1.33 4.70
C GLY A 125 -7.88 0.07 4.29
N PHE A 126 -8.29 0.04 3.04
CA PHE A 126 -8.92 -1.13 2.45
C PHE A 126 -8.44 -1.36 1.02
N ILE A 127 -8.74 -2.55 0.52
CA ILE A 127 -8.59 -2.92 -0.88
C ILE A 127 -9.92 -3.44 -1.41
N VAL A 128 -10.12 -3.35 -2.72
CA VAL A 128 -11.21 -4.09 -3.36
C VAL A 128 -10.88 -5.58 -3.30
N PRO A 129 -11.78 -6.44 -2.77
CA PRO A 129 -11.54 -7.87 -2.71
C PRO A 129 -11.19 -8.45 -4.08
N LYS A 130 -10.25 -9.41 -4.12
CA LYS A 130 -9.87 -10.04 -5.39
C LYS A 130 -11.06 -10.78 -6.00
N GLY A 131 -11.30 -10.55 -7.28
CA GLY A 131 -12.41 -11.18 -8.01
C GLY A 131 -13.79 -10.61 -7.65
N PHE A 132 -13.85 -9.46 -6.97
CA PHE A 132 -15.10 -8.74 -6.78
C PHE A 132 -15.66 -8.30 -8.14
N ASN A 133 -16.89 -8.70 -8.42
CA ASN A 133 -17.64 -8.30 -9.59
C ASN A 133 -18.88 -7.55 -9.14
N CYS A 134 -19.23 -6.48 -9.86
CA CYS A 134 -20.52 -5.85 -9.67
C CYS A 134 -21.65 -6.79 -10.12
N ALA A 135 -22.88 -6.46 -9.73
CA ALA A 135 -24.07 -7.09 -10.29
C ALA A 135 -24.04 -6.99 -11.83
N GLU A 136 -24.56 -8.01 -12.52
CA GLU A 136 -24.57 -8.12 -13.99
C GLU A 136 -25.23 -6.93 -14.70
N THR A 137 -26.02 -6.13 -13.98
CA THR A 137 -26.69 -4.93 -14.47
C THR A 137 -25.81 -3.68 -14.51
N ILE A 138 -24.59 -3.73 -13.96
CA ILE A 138 -23.68 -2.58 -13.87
C ILE A 138 -22.56 -2.78 -14.89
N ASP A 139 -22.52 -1.90 -15.90
CA ASP A 139 -21.42 -1.83 -16.84
C ASP A 139 -20.32 -0.92 -16.28
N LEU A 140 -19.15 -1.49 -16.02
CA LEU A 140 -18.00 -0.75 -15.49
C LEU A 140 -17.12 -0.31 -16.67
N PRO A 141 -16.72 0.98 -16.74
CA PRO A 141 -15.82 1.44 -17.80
C PRO A 141 -14.44 0.76 -17.71
N GLN A 142 -14.04 0.31 -16.51
CA GLN A 142 -12.81 -0.41 -16.23
C GLN A 142 -13.03 -1.39 -15.08
N PRO A 143 -12.36 -2.55 -15.06
CA PRO A 143 -12.42 -3.48 -13.94
C PRO A 143 -11.85 -2.86 -12.66
N PHE A 144 -12.27 -3.36 -11.50
CA PHE A 144 -11.67 -2.94 -10.24
C PHE A 144 -10.19 -3.30 -10.15
N ASP A 145 -9.40 -2.39 -9.60
CA ASP A 145 -7.99 -2.61 -9.30
C ASP A 145 -7.81 -3.06 -7.85
N SER A 146 -7.64 -4.37 -7.65
CA SER A 146 -7.33 -4.96 -6.33
C SER A 146 -5.91 -4.63 -5.82
N ASN A 147 -5.11 -3.88 -6.58
CA ASN A 147 -3.78 -3.44 -6.19
C ASN A 147 -3.76 -1.96 -5.74
N THR A 148 -4.91 -1.31 -5.67
CA THR A 148 -5.07 0.00 -5.04
C THR A 148 -5.42 -0.15 -3.56
N PHE A 149 -4.60 0.44 -2.70
CA PHE A 149 -4.86 0.59 -1.27
C PHE A 149 -5.48 1.97 -1.00
N TYR A 150 -6.73 1.97 -0.57
CA TYR A 150 -7.47 3.18 -0.21
C TYR A 150 -7.19 3.48 1.26
N VAL A 151 -6.39 4.51 1.49
CA VAL A 151 -6.02 4.98 2.83
C VAL A 151 -7.23 5.61 3.49
N VAL A 152 -7.53 5.19 4.71
CA VAL A 152 -8.62 5.72 5.53
C VAL A 152 -8.08 6.40 6.78
N PHE A 153 -7.18 5.77 7.54
CA PHE A 153 -6.67 6.34 8.79
C PHE A 153 -5.14 6.33 8.86
N LEU A 154 -4.61 7.37 9.50
CA LEU A 154 -3.31 7.33 10.16
C LEU A 154 -3.50 6.85 11.60
N ASP A 155 -2.78 5.81 11.99
CA ASP A 155 -2.88 5.21 13.33
C ASP A 155 -1.49 5.07 13.95
N ARG A 156 -0.97 6.17 14.53
CA ARG A 156 0.34 6.20 15.21
C ARG A 156 0.36 5.31 16.46
N ASP A 157 -0.77 5.23 17.16
CA ASP A 157 -0.86 4.69 18.52
C ASP A 157 -1.43 3.27 18.58
N HIS A 158 -1.53 2.60 17.42
CA HIS A 158 -1.99 1.22 17.26
C HIS A 158 -3.39 0.97 17.86
N LYS A 159 -4.32 1.89 17.62
CA LYS A 159 -5.69 1.88 18.13
C LYS A 159 -6.70 1.27 17.15
N PHE A 160 -6.30 0.99 15.91
CA PHE A 160 -7.20 0.41 14.91
C PHE A 160 -7.51 -1.06 15.13
N TYR A 161 -6.52 -1.88 15.47
CA TYR A 161 -6.75 -3.26 15.88
C TYR A 161 -5.97 -3.55 17.16
N VAL A 162 -6.65 -3.44 18.29
CA VAL A 162 -6.04 -3.56 19.61
C VAL A 162 -5.79 -5.04 19.93
N THR A 163 -4.53 -5.44 19.90
CA THR A 163 -4.08 -6.81 20.19
C THR A 163 -3.43 -6.96 21.57
N GLU A 164 -3.06 -5.85 22.21
CA GLU A 164 -2.44 -5.82 23.54
C GLU A 164 -3.49 -5.35 24.57
N GLU A 165 -3.53 -6.00 25.74
CA GLU A 165 -4.37 -5.54 26.86
C GLU A 165 -3.74 -4.29 27.50
N PRO A 166 -4.55 -3.32 27.98
CA PRO A 166 -4.07 -2.07 28.55
C PRO A 166 -3.24 -2.24 29.83
#